data_AF-A0AAI8XP81-F1
#
_entry.id   AF-A0AAI8XP81-F1
#
_cell.length_a   1.000
_cell.length_b   1.000
_cell.length_c   1.000
_cell.angle_alpha   90.00
_cell.angle_beta   90.00
_cell.angle_gamma   90.00
#
_symmetry.space_group_name_H-M   'P 1'
#
loop_
_entity.id
_entity.type
_entity.pdbx_description
1 polymer ?
#
loop_
_entity_poly.entity_id
_entity_poly.type
_entity_poly.pdbx_seq_one_letter_code
_entity_poly.pdbx_strand_id
1 'polypeptide(L)'
;MANDLEVDASGLRLAAAGSDELAAGFVAGSDDARSGSRRSSAGISALDVAINAVRGHQSVRISGQAGDMLVGAGRYDETDGDAARAVTVTV
;
A
#
# COMPACT_ATOMS: atom_id res chain seq x y z
N MET A 1 26.89 -2.15 15.06
CA MET A 1 26.45 -2.64 13.74
C MET A 1 26.15 -1.41 12.89
N ALA A 2 27.15 -0.90 12.19
CA ALA A 2 26.95 0.08 11.14
C ALA A 2 26.99 -0.72 9.84
N ASN A 3 25.84 -1.25 9.44
CA ASN A 3 25.64 -1.63 8.05
C ASN A 3 25.28 -0.31 7.37
N ASP A 4 25.96 0.06 6.30
CA ASP A 4 25.61 1.28 5.55
C ASP A 4 24.11 1.23 5.24
N LEU A 5 23.36 2.11 5.91
CA LEU A 5 21.91 2.25 5.80
C LEU A 5 21.61 3.00 4.51
N GLU A 6 22.00 2.42 3.38
CA GLU A 6 21.64 2.94 2.06
C GLU A 6 20.19 2.53 1.77
N VAL A 7 19.31 3.52 1.72
CA VAL A 7 17.89 3.30 1.40
C VAL A 7 17.69 3.48 -0.09
N ASP A 8 17.22 2.41 -0.75
CA ASP A 8 16.84 2.44 -2.15
C ASP A 8 15.47 3.13 -2.32
N ALA A 9 15.50 4.44 -2.56
CA ALA A 9 14.31 5.25 -2.83
C ALA A 9 13.58 4.81 -4.11
N SER A 10 14.28 4.22 -5.09
CA SER A 10 13.65 3.68 -6.30
C SER A 10 12.88 2.39 -6.00
N GLY A 11 13.45 1.50 -5.19
CA GLY A 11 12.82 0.31 -4.67
C GLY A 11 11.59 0.61 -3.82
N LEU A 12 11.61 1.65 -2.98
CA LEU A 12 10.45 2.10 -2.22
C LEU A 12 9.30 2.56 -3.12
N ARG A 13 9.57 3.28 -4.20
CA ARG A 13 8.55 3.70 -5.18
C ARG A 13 7.95 2.53 -5.94
N LEU A 14 8.78 1.56 -6.34
CA LEU A 14 8.33 0.32 -6.98
C LEU A 14 7.45 -0.51 -6.03
N ALA A 15 7.85 -0.63 -4.76
CA ALA A 15 7.07 -1.32 -3.75
C ALA A 15 5.73 -0.64 -3.46
N ALA A 16 5.70 0.70 -3.47
CA ALA A 16 4.45 1.47 -3.37
C ALA A 16 3.52 1.20 -4.56
N ALA A 17 4.03 1.25 -5.79
CA ALA A 17 3.23 0.96 -6.98
C ALA A 17 2.64 -0.46 -6.96
N GLY A 18 3.44 -1.47 -6.59
CA GLY A 18 2.95 -2.84 -6.44
C GLY A 18 1.94 -3.00 -5.32
N SER A 19 2.07 -2.21 -4.24
CA SER A 19 1.11 -2.20 -3.14
C SER A 19 -0.24 -1.59 -3.56
N ASP A 20 -0.23 -0.51 -4.33
CA ASP A 20 -1.46 0.08 -4.87
C ASP A 20 -2.17 -0.88 -5.84
N GLU A 21 -1.43 -1.62 -6.67
CA GLU A 21 -2.00 -2.65 -7.55
C GLU A 21 -2.65 -3.78 -6.72
N LEU A 22 -1.99 -4.23 -5.64
CA LEU A 22 -2.57 -5.20 -4.72
C LEU A 22 -3.83 -4.66 -4.03
N ALA A 23 -3.82 -3.40 -3.57
CA ALA A 23 -4.97 -2.75 -2.95
C ALA A 23 -6.17 -2.66 -3.91
N ALA A 24 -5.92 -2.37 -5.19
CA ALA A 24 -6.94 -2.38 -6.24
C ALA A 24 -7.48 -3.80 -6.50
N GLY A 25 -6.61 -4.82 -6.49
CA GLY A 25 -7.00 -6.23 -6.61
C GLY A 25 -7.89 -6.70 -5.44
N PHE A 26 -7.68 -6.17 -4.24
CA PHE A 26 -8.61 -6.39 -3.14
C PHE A 26 -9.99 -5.82 -3.49
N VAL A 27 -10.14 -4.59 -3.96
CA VAL A 27 -11.49 -4.06 -4.29
C VAL A 27 -12.15 -4.82 -5.45
N ALA A 28 -11.39 -5.18 -6.49
CA ALA A 28 -11.90 -5.82 -7.71
C ALA A 28 -12.50 -7.22 -7.50
N GLY A 29 -12.04 -7.97 -6.49
CA GLY A 29 -12.55 -9.31 -6.19
C GLY A 29 -13.81 -9.35 -5.32
N SER A 30 -14.58 -8.26 -5.27
CA SER A 30 -15.89 -8.24 -4.60
C SER A 30 -16.96 -8.70 -5.58
N ASP A 31 -17.44 -9.94 -5.42
CA ASP A 31 -18.61 -10.42 -6.14
C ASP A 31 -19.88 -9.96 -5.41
N ASP A 32 -20.92 -9.58 -6.14
CA ASP A 32 -22.20 -9.20 -5.56
C ASP A 32 -22.94 -10.45 -5.02
N ALA A 33 -23.34 -10.41 -3.74
CA ALA A 33 -24.10 -11.47 -3.10
C ALA A 33 -25.41 -11.78 -3.87
N ARG A 34 -25.47 -12.90 -4.58
CA ARG A 34 -26.73 -13.39 -5.18
C ARG A 34 -27.64 -13.93 -4.09
N SER A 35 -28.73 -13.23 -3.83
CA SER A 35 -29.77 -13.66 -2.89
C SER A 35 -30.63 -14.78 -3.49
N GLY A 36 -30.52 -15.99 -2.93
CA GLY A 36 -31.43 -17.11 -3.20
C GLY A 36 -32.62 -17.14 -2.22
N SER A 37 -33.67 -17.91 -2.52
CA SER A 37 -34.92 -17.95 -1.74
C SER A 37 -34.89 -18.83 -0.46
N ARG A 38 -33.74 -19.37 -0.06
CA ARG A 38 -33.59 -20.25 1.12
C ARG A 38 -33.08 -19.46 2.32
N ARG A 39 -33.48 -19.76 3.56
CA ARG A 39 -33.00 -19.04 4.78
C ARG A 39 -31.46 -18.95 4.89
N SER A 40 -30.73 -19.94 4.37
CA SER A 40 -29.26 -19.92 4.33
C SER A 40 -28.69 -18.79 3.44
N SER A 41 -29.46 -18.25 2.49
CA SER A 41 -29.02 -17.16 1.61
C SER A 41 -28.79 -15.86 2.37
N ALA A 42 -29.57 -15.59 3.42
CA ALA A 42 -29.38 -14.42 4.27
C ALA A 42 -28.05 -14.50 5.02
N GLY A 43 -27.69 -15.70 5.51
CA GLY A 43 -26.38 -15.94 6.13
C GLY A 43 -25.22 -15.83 5.14
N ILE A 44 -25.38 -16.37 3.92
CA ILE A 44 -24.39 -16.25 2.85
C ILE A 44 -24.19 -14.78 2.45
N SER A 45 -25.28 -14.01 2.32
CA SER A 45 -25.22 -12.58 2.01
C SER A 45 -24.56 -11.78 3.12
N ALA A 46 -24.85 -12.08 4.39
CA ALA A 46 -24.18 -11.43 5.52
C ALA A 46 -22.68 -11.72 5.56
N LEU A 47 -22.28 -12.96 5.25
CA LEU A 47 -20.87 -13.34 5.15
C LEU A 47 -20.18 -12.61 3.99
N ASP A 48 -20.82 -12.51 2.84
CA ASP A 48 -20.29 -11.81 1.66
C ASP A 48 -20.08 -10.32 1.95
N VAL A 49 -21.05 -9.66 2.59
CA VAL A 49 -20.90 -8.28 3.07
C VAL A 49 -19.73 -8.12 4.03
N ALA A 50 -19.56 -9.06 4.98
CA ALA A 50 -18.44 -9.02 5.91
C ALA A 50 -17.08 -9.20 5.20
N ILE A 51 -17.01 -10.11 4.22
CA ILE A 51 -15.80 -10.32 3.39
C ILE A 51 -15.47 -9.04 2.62
N ASN A 52 -16.46 -8.42 1.98
CA ASN A 52 -16.28 -7.18 1.22
C ASN A 52 -15.83 -6.02 2.13
N ALA A 53 -16.36 -5.93 3.35
CA ALA A 53 -15.92 -4.94 4.33
C ALA A 53 -14.45 -5.14 4.74
N VAL A 54 -14.03 -6.39 5.02
CA VAL A 54 -12.64 -6.71 5.36
C VAL A 54 -11.70 -6.41 4.20
N ARG A 55 -12.09 -6.80 2.98
CA ARG A 55 -11.37 -6.56 1.73
C ARG A 55 -11.15 -5.06 1.49
N GLY A 56 -12.17 -4.23 1.71
CA GLY A 56 -12.04 -2.77 1.68
C GLY A 56 -11.08 -2.22 2.74
N HIS A 57 -11.17 -2.72 3.98
CA HIS A 57 -10.27 -2.29 5.05
C HIS A 57 -8.80 -2.66 4.77
N GLN A 58 -8.53 -3.85 4.20
CA GLN A 58 -7.17 -4.23 3.80
C GLN A 58 -6.64 -3.36 2.66
N SER A 59 -7.48 -3.06 1.66
CA SER A 59 -7.12 -2.15 0.58
C SER A 59 -6.66 -0.79 1.11
N VAL A 60 -7.44 -0.18 2.01
CA VAL A 60 -7.09 1.11 2.65
C VAL A 60 -5.76 1.04 3.40
N ARG A 61 -5.51 -0.04 4.15
CA ARG A 61 -4.25 -0.21 4.88
C ARG A 61 -3.04 -0.31 3.94
N ILE A 62 -3.16 -1.08 2.87
CA ILE A 62 -2.09 -1.28 1.90
C ILE A 62 -1.79 0.03 1.17
N SER A 63 -2.80 0.77 0.72
CA SER A 63 -2.60 2.09 0.11
C SER A 63 -2.01 3.11 1.08
N GLY A 64 -2.37 3.05 2.38
CA GLY A 64 -1.71 3.86 3.41
C GLY A 64 -0.21 3.57 3.50
N GLN A 65 0.15 2.28 3.55
CA GLN A 65 1.54 1.86 3.56
C GLN A 65 2.29 2.25 2.28
N ALA A 66 1.64 2.22 1.11
CA ALA A 66 2.19 2.71 -0.15
C ALA A 66 2.50 4.22 -0.09
N GLY A 67 1.59 5.00 0.48
CA GLY A 67 1.79 6.44 0.73
C GLY A 67 2.99 6.71 1.63
N ASP A 68 3.14 5.95 2.72
CA ASP A 68 4.28 6.08 3.64
C ASP A 68 5.62 5.77 2.94
N MET A 69 5.65 4.75 2.07
CA MET A 69 6.84 4.41 1.28
C MET A 69 7.23 5.54 0.30
N LEU A 70 6.24 6.18 -0.35
CA LEU A 70 6.49 7.32 -1.23
C LEU A 70 7.02 8.54 -0.46
N VAL A 71 6.43 8.84 0.70
CA VAL A 71 6.90 9.93 1.58
C VAL A 71 8.32 9.66 2.05
N GLY A 72 8.61 8.42 2.46
CA GLY A 72 9.95 8.00 2.86
C GLY A 72 10.96 8.18 1.72
N ALA A 73 10.65 7.69 0.52
CA ALA A 73 11.51 7.83 -0.66
C ALA A 73 11.81 9.30 -1.00
N GLY A 74 10.79 10.17 -0.94
CA GLY A 74 10.96 11.61 -1.17
C GLY A 74 11.92 12.28 -0.17
N ARG A 75 11.78 11.96 1.12
CA ARG A 75 12.68 12.50 2.17
C ARG A 75 14.11 12.02 2.03
N TYR A 76 14.32 10.78 1.60
CA TYR A 76 15.66 10.26 1.35
C TYR A 76 16.35 10.98 0.19
N ASP A 77 15.67 11.12 -0.95
CA ASP A 77 16.22 11.86 -2.10
C ASP A 77 16.54 13.33 -1.76
N GLU A 78 15.69 13.98 -0.96
CA GLU A 78 15.94 15.35 -0.48
C GLU A 78 17.18 15.41 0.42
N THR A 79 17.27 14.50 1.40
CA THR A 79 18.40 14.44 2.34
C THR A 79 19.72 14.17 1.61
N ASP A 80 19.72 13.20 0.68
CA ASP A 80 20.92 12.85 -0.09
C ASP A 80 21.33 13.99 -1.03
N GLY A 81 20.36 14.60 -1.71
CA GLY A 81 20.59 15.77 -2.56
C GLY A 81 21.19 16.96 -1.79
N ASP A 82 20.68 17.26 -0.60
CA ASP A 82 21.18 18.33 0.24
C ASP A 82 22.56 18.04 0.83
N ALA A 83 22.82 16.79 1.23
CA ALA A 83 24.15 16.35 1.65
C ALA A 83 25.17 16.49 0.52
N ALA A 84 24.84 16.03 -0.70
CA ALA A 84 25.71 16.16 -1.87
C ALA A 84 26.01 17.63 -2.22
N ARG A 85 25.00 18.52 -2.13
CA ARG A 85 25.20 19.97 -2.30
C ARG A 85 26.14 20.55 -1.26
N ALA A 86 25.94 20.19 0.02
CA ALA A 86 26.78 20.67 1.11
C ALA A 86 28.25 20.27 0.91
N VAL A 87 28.51 19.03 0.50
CA VAL A 87 29.87 18.55 0.17
C VAL A 87 30.47 19.35 -0.99
N THR A 88 29.70 19.60 -2.05
CA THR A 88 30.16 20.34 -3.23
C THR A 88 30.53 21.79 -2.91
N VAL A 89 29.88 22.43 -1.93
CA VAL A 89 30.20 23.80 -1.51
C VAL A 89 31.45 23.89 -0.63
N THR A 90 31.83 22.79 0.04
CA THR A 90 32.99 22.74 0.93
C THR A 90 34.33 22.38 0.25
N VAL A 91 34.31 21.97 -1.03
CA VAL A 91 35.50 21.58 -1.82
C VAL A 91 35.83 22.66 -2.85
#